data_AF-A0A5P9EWM5-F1
#
_entry.id   AF-A0A5P9EWM5-F1
#
_cell.length_a   1.000
_cell.length_b   1.000
_cell.length_c   1.000
_cell.angle_alpha   90.00
_cell.angle_beta   90.00
_cell.angle_gamma   90.00
#
_symmetry.space_group_name_H-M   'P 1'
#
loop_
_entity.id
_entity.type
_entity.pdbx_description
1 polymer ?
#
loop_
_entity_poly.entity_id
_entity_poly.type
_entity_poly.pdbx_seq_one_letter_code
_entity_poly.pdbx_strand_id
1 'polypeptide(L)'
;MSELNVTITESAQEYLKELLAKQDCEGIAIRMFVSNPGTPSAETCIAYCRPGEEEPEDVMIEMNGLKAYFEGRSVPYLDDARVDYSSDKMGGQLTIRAPNSRMPKITDDSPIEDRINYVLFNEVNPSLAAHGGQVSLVEVTEDKFAILKFGGGCQGCGMVDMTLKEGVEKTLKEKIPELAGVKDITDHTDKSQAYY
;
A
#
# COMPACT_ATOMS: atom_id res chain seq x y z
N MET A 1 -17.26 -5.73 -7.24
CA MET A 1 -17.23 -4.46 -6.48
C MET A 1 -16.68 -4.81 -5.12
N SER A 2 -15.51 -4.32 -4.75
CA SER A 2 -15.01 -4.48 -3.37
C SER A 2 -15.95 -3.71 -2.45
N GLU A 3 -16.68 -4.42 -1.60
CA GLU A 3 -17.46 -3.79 -0.53
C GLU A 3 -16.48 -3.10 0.42
N LEU A 4 -16.67 -1.80 0.66
CA LEU A 4 -15.82 -1.04 1.56
C LEU A 4 -16.13 -1.42 3.00
N ASN A 5 -15.27 -2.27 3.58
CA ASN A 5 -15.39 -2.76 4.95
C ASN A 5 -14.50 -1.96 5.89
N VAL A 6 -14.90 -0.72 6.17
CA VAL A 6 -14.25 0.18 7.12
C VAL A 6 -15.22 0.49 8.26
N THR A 7 -14.72 0.45 9.50
CA THR A 7 -15.48 0.84 10.69
C THR A 7 -14.94 2.14 11.27
N ILE A 8 -15.74 3.21 11.26
CA ILE A 8 -15.52 4.39 12.10
C ILE A 8 -16.46 4.27 13.29
N THR A 9 -15.93 4.17 14.51
CA THR A 9 -16.78 4.01 15.71
C THR A 9 -17.63 5.26 15.95
N GLU A 10 -18.76 5.11 16.67
CA GLU A 10 -19.63 6.25 16.99
C GLU A 10 -18.86 7.38 17.70
N SER A 11 -17.99 7.04 18.66
CA SER A 11 -17.14 8.01 19.34
C SER A 11 -16.19 8.73 18.38
N ALA A 12 -15.61 8.03 17.40
CA ALA A 12 -14.78 8.64 16.37
C ALA A 12 -15.59 9.52 15.42
N GLN A 13 -16.80 9.11 15.05
CA GLN A 13 -17.70 9.90 14.20
C GLN A 13 -18.06 11.23 14.87
N GLU A 14 -18.42 11.21 16.16
CA GLU A 14 -18.71 12.40 16.95
C GLU A 14 -17.51 13.35 17.01
N TYR A 15 -16.33 12.81 17.37
CA TYR A 15 -15.11 13.60 17.43
C TYR A 15 -14.73 14.24 16.08
N LEU A 16 -14.81 13.48 14.98
CA LEU A 16 -14.50 13.98 13.65
C LEU A 16 -15.50 15.06 13.21
N LYS A 17 -16.80 14.91 13.51
CA LYS A 17 -17.80 15.96 13.26
C LYS A 17 -17.47 17.23 14.02
N GLU A 18 -17.08 17.13 15.30
CA GLU A 18 -16.67 18.30 16.08
C GLU A 18 -15.42 18.98 15.51
N LEU A 19 -14.46 18.21 14.97
CA LEU A 19 -13.29 18.77 14.28
C LEU A 19 -13.68 19.49 12.99
N LEU A 20 -14.58 18.90 12.20
CA LEU A 20 -15.09 19.51 10.96
C LEU A 20 -15.91 20.78 11.25
N ALA A 21 -16.73 20.79 12.30
CA ALA A 21 -17.52 21.97 12.69
C ALA A 21 -16.67 23.17 13.14
N LYS A 22 -15.42 22.94 13.54
CA LYS A 22 -14.43 23.99 13.82
C LYS A 22 -13.79 24.55 12.56
N GLN A 23 -13.98 23.90 11.41
CA GLN A 23 -13.54 24.42 10.13
C GLN A 23 -14.63 25.35 9.59
N ASP A 24 -14.26 26.56 9.20
CA ASP A 24 -15.15 27.54 8.58
C ASP A 24 -15.36 27.21 7.09
N CYS A 25 -15.95 26.04 6.83
CA CYS A 25 -16.15 25.50 5.48
C CYS A 25 -17.42 24.64 5.45
N GLU A 26 -18.46 25.13 4.77
CA GLU A 26 -19.69 24.37 4.57
C GLU A 26 -19.45 23.16 3.66
N GLY A 27 -20.03 22.01 4.01
CA GLY A 27 -19.90 20.78 3.24
C GLY A 27 -18.54 20.08 3.33
N ILE A 28 -17.65 20.54 4.22
CA ILE A 28 -16.36 19.88 4.46
C ILE A 28 -16.56 18.45 5.00
N ALA A 29 -15.74 17.54 4.51
CA ALA A 29 -15.75 16.12 4.83
C ALA A 29 -14.35 15.67 5.30
N ILE A 30 -14.24 14.42 5.70
CA ILE A 30 -12.93 13.75 5.78
C ILE A 30 -12.65 12.96 4.50
N ARG A 31 -11.38 12.79 4.16
CA ARG A 31 -10.91 11.84 3.15
C ARG A 31 -9.85 10.94 3.74
N MET A 32 -10.07 9.63 3.66
CA MET A 32 -9.18 8.59 4.18
C MET A 32 -8.46 7.89 3.03
N PHE A 33 -7.16 7.70 3.19
CA PHE A 33 -6.29 7.10 2.18
C PHE A 33 -5.11 6.39 2.82
N VAL A 34 -4.42 5.55 2.05
CA VAL A 34 -3.16 4.92 2.43
C VAL A 34 -2.06 5.55 1.59
N SER A 35 -1.12 6.23 2.25
CA SER A 35 0.12 6.69 1.64
C SER A 35 1.05 5.50 1.43
N ASN A 36 1.73 5.43 0.28
CA ASN A 36 2.60 4.31 -0.11
C ASN A 36 1.98 2.92 0.11
N PRO A 37 0.75 2.67 -0.40
CA PRO A 37 0.05 1.41 -0.17
C PRO A 37 0.86 0.24 -0.74
N GLY A 38 0.81 -0.91 -0.08
CA GLY A 38 1.56 -2.09 -0.53
C GLY A 38 3.02 -2.13 -0.08
N THR A 39 3.50 -1.12 0.66
CA THR A 39 4.90 -1.02 1.09
C THR A 39 5.05 -1.09 2.62
N PRO A 40 6.26 -1.39 3.15
CA PRO A 40 6.54 -1.28 4.59
C PRO A 40 6.31 0.13 5.17
N SER A 41 6.44 1.16 4.32
CA SER A 41 6.18 2.57 4.64
C SER A 41 4.71 2.97 4.48
N ALA A 42 3.79 2.01 4.33
CA ALA A 42 2.38 2.33 4.20
C ALA A 42 1.84 3.00 5.47
N GLU A 43 1.16 4.12 5.29
CA GLU A 43 0.56 4.90 6.37
C GLU A 43 -0.89 5.21 6.05
N THR A 44 -1.79 4.91 6.97
CA THR A 44 -3.20 5.27 6.81
C THR A 44 -3.44 6.67 7.37
N CYS A 45 -3.96 7.55 6.53
CA CYS A 45 -4.14 8.95 6.82
C CYS A 45 -5.60 9.36 6.69
N ILE A 46 -5.99 10.36 7.49
CA ILE A 46 -7.25 11.09 7.34
C ILE A 46 -6.89 12.56 7.13
N ALA A 47 -7.43 13.16 6.07
CA ALA A 47 -7.30 14.57 5.78
C ALA A 47 -8.67 15.24 5.71
N TYR A 48 -8.70 16.57 5.81
CA TYR A 48 -9.88 17.33 5.45
C TYR A 48 -10.08 17.31 3.93
N CYS A 49 -11.32 17.23 3.50
CA CYS A 49 -11.73 17.27 2.10
C CYS A 49 -12.78 18.37 1.95
N ARG A 50 -12.40 19.47 1.30
CA ARG A 50 -13.34 20.55 0.98
C ARG A 50 -14.20 20.15 -0.22
N PRO A 51 -15.39 20.74 -0.39
CA PRO A 51 -16.22 20.46 -1.55
C PRO A 51 -15.47 20.66 -2.87
N GLY A 52 -15.42 19.62 -3.70
CA GLY A 52 -14.71 19.61 -4.98
C GLY A 52 -13.26 19.11 -4.92
N GLU A 53 -12.74 18.75 -3.73
CA GLU A 53 -11.44 18.08 -3.58
C GLU A 53 -11.54 16.54 -3.61
N GLU A 54 -12.76 16.00 -3.66
CA GLU A 54 -12.98 14.57 -3.92
C GLU A 54 -12.61 14.17 -5.35
N GLU A 55 -12.07 12.96 -5.50
CA GLU A 55 -11.73 12.40 -6.82
C GLU A 55 -12.86 11.51 -7.35
N PRO A 56 -12.99 11.33 -8.69
CA PRO A 56 -14.07 10.55 -9.29
C PRO A 56 -14.14 9.09 -8.81
N GLU A 57 -12.99 8.50 -8.49
CA GLU A 57 -12.85 7.13 -8.01
C GLU A 57 -13.02 7.00 -6.48
N ASP A 58 -13.20 8.12 -5.76
CA ASP A 58 -13.42 8.09 -4.32
C ASP A 58 -14.76 7.45 -3.98
N VAL A 59 -14.76 6.59 -2.97
CA VAL A 59 -15.99 6.01 -2.42
C VAL A 59 -16.49 6.92 -1.31
N MET A 60 -17.71 7.44 -1.43
CA MET A 60 -18.33 8.28 -0.41
C MET A 60 -19.25 7.46 0.49
N ILE A 61 -19.08 7.60 1.80
CA ILE A 61 -20.01 7.07 2.81
C ILE A 61 -20.42 8.18 3.78
N GLU A 62 -21.70 8.24 4.10
CA GLU A 62 -22.26 9.11 5.13
C GLU A 62 -22.68 8.29 6.37
N MET A 63 -22.22 8.70 7.55
CA MET A 63 -22.42 7.98 8.82
C MET A 63 -22.81 8.96 9.93
N ASN A 64 -24.04 8.89 10.46
CA ASN A 64 -24.52 9.77 11.53
C ASN A 64 -24.20 11.26 11.31
N GLY A 65 -24.33 11.75 10.06
CA GLY A 65 -24.03 13.13 9.67
C GLY A 65 -22.55 13.47 9.48
N LEU A 66 -21.64 12.47 9.54
CA LEU A 66 -20.25 12.58 9.08
C LEU A 66 -20.18 12.12 7.63
N LYS A 67 -19.72 13.00 6.73
CA LYS A 67 -19.37 12.63 5.36
C LYS A 67 -17.91 12.21 5.29
N ALA A 68 -17.65 11.04 4.73
CA ALA A 68 -16.30 10.49 4.57
C ALA A 68 -16.08 9.98 3.14
N TYR A 69 -14.96 10.38 2.55
CA TYR A 69 -14.47 9.87 1.27
C TYR A 69 -13.33 8.89 1.52
N PHE A 70 -13.25 7.84 0.70
CA PHE A 70 -12.18 6.85 0.73
C PHE A 70 -11.53 6.79 -0.65
N GLU A 71 -10.22 7.06 -0.70
CA GLU A 71 -9.50 7.11 -1.98
C GLU A 71 -9.60 5.78 -2.73
N GLY A 72 -10.03 5.82 -3.99
CA GLY A 72 -10.33 4.62 -4.78
C GLY A 72 -9.21 3.57 -4.80
N ARG A 73 -7.96 3.99 -5.07
CA ARG A 73 -6.79 3.09 -5.04
C ARG A 73 -6.46 2.54 -3.64
N SER A 74 -6.91 3.23 -2.59
CA SER A 74 -6.68 2.85 -1.20
C SER A 74 -7.73 1.87 -0.69
N VAL A 75 -8.93 1.81 -1.28
CA VAL A 75 -10.03 0.93 -0.85
C VAL A 75 -9.59 -0.52 -0.57
N PRO A 76 -8.80 -1.20 -1.44
CA PRO A 76 -8.34 -2.57 -1.16
C PRO A 76 -7.48 -2.71 0.11
N TYR A 77 -6.76 -1.65 0.47
CA TYR A 77 -5.85 -1.58 1.62
C TYR A 77 -6.56 -1.15 2.91
N LEU A 78 -7.77 -0.62 2.77
CA LEU A 78 -8.61 -0.17 3.87
C LEU A 78 -9.59 -1.23 4.36
N ASP A 79 -9.61 -2.43 3.75
CA ASP A 79 -10.40 -3.55 4.25
C ASP A 79 -10.05 -3.86 5.71
N ASP A 80 -11.07 -4.09 6.55
CA ASP A 80 -10.99 -4.24 8.00
C ASP A 80 -10.36 -3.05 8.74
N ALA A 81 -10.24 -1.87 8.11
CA ALA A 81 -9.73 -0.69 8.80
C ALA A 81 -10.74 -0.21 9.85
N ARG A 82 -10.20 0.20 11.01
CA ARG A 82 -10.97 0.70 12.14
C ARG A 82 -10.40 2.04 12.60
N VAL A 83 -11.27 3.04 12.67
CA VAL A 83 -11.00 4.34 13.28
C VAL A 83 -11.76 4.41 14.60
N ASP A 84 -11.04 4.65 15.68
CA ASP A 84 -11.59 4.73 17.03
C ASP A 84 -11.14 5.99 17.75
N TYR A 85 -11.96 6.49 18.66
CA TYR A 85 -11.62 7.63 19.50
C TYR A 85 -11.88 7.30 20.95
N SER A 86 -10.87 7.53 21.79
CA SER A 86 -10.97 7.39 23.24
C SER A 86 -10.70 8.74 23.90
N SER A 87 -11.68 9.27 24.62
CA SER A 87 -11.50 10.50 25.40
C SER A 87 -10.74 10.22 26.69
N ASP A 88 -9.71 11.02 26.98
CA ASP A 88 -9.02 11.01 28.26
C ASP A 88 -8.90 12.44 28.83
N LYS A 89 -8.26 12.57 30.00
CA LYS A 89 -8.06 13.87 30.67
C LYS A 89 -7.18 14.85 29.89
N MET A 90 -6.49 14.41 28.85
CA MET A 90 -5.56 15.21 28.04
C MET A 90 -6.12 15.59 26.66
N GLY A 91 -7.42 15.34 26.41
CA GLY A 91 -8.07 15.71 25.14
C GLY A 91 -8.32 14.53 24.20
N GLY A 92 -8.08 13.30 24.64
CA GLY A 92 -8.40 12.08 23.91
C GLY A 92 -7.44 11.74 22.77
N GLN A 93 -7.57 10.53 22.25
CA GLN A 93 -6.73 9.98 21.19
C GLN A 93 -7.59 9.36 20.09
N LEU A 94 -7.40 9.85 18.85
CA LEU A 94 -7.89 9.20 17.65
C LEU A 94 -6.88 8.14 17.23
N THR A 95 -7.33 6.90 17.11
CA THR A 95 -6.51 5.74 16.71
C THR A 95 -7.04 5.19 15.40
N ILE A 96 -6.13 5.02 14.43
CA ILE A 96 -6.44 4.38 13.15
C ILE A 96 -5.69 3.05 13.12
N ARG A 97 -6.42 1.96 12.89
CA ARG A 97 -5.87 0.61 12.69
C ARG A 97 -6.31 0.10 11.33
N ALA A 98 -5.39 -0.02 10.40
CA ALA A 98 -5.64 -0.61 9.10
C ALA A 98 -4.71 -1.83 8.94
N PRO A 99 -5.17 -3.04 9.30
CA PRO A 99 -4.32 -4.24 9.30
C PRO A 99 -3.77 -4.56 7.90
N ASN A 100 -4.51 -4.18 6.86
CA ASN A 100 -4.19 -4.41 5.47
C ASN A 100 -3.56 -3.19 4.76
N SER A 101 -3.21 -2.13 5.50
CA SER A 101 -2.61 -0.91 4.91
C SER A 101 -1.29 -1.18 4.21
N ARG A 102 -0.44 -2.02 4.82
CA ARG A 102 0.83 -2.44 4.24
C ARG A 102 0.65 -3.40 3.09
N MET A 103 -0.37 -4.25 3.14
CA MET A 103 -0.67 -5.25 2.11
C MET A 103 -2.16 -5.58 2.13
N PRO A 104 -2.88 -5.45 1.00
CA PRO A 104 -4.29 -5.74 0.94
C PRO A 104 -4.49 -7.26 1.01
N LYS A 105 -5.73 -7.73 1.21
CA LYS A 105 -6.06 -9.15 0.98
C LYS A 105 -5.92 -9.43 -0.51
N ILE A 106 -4.73 -9.85 -0.94
CA ILE A 106 -4.48 -10.26 -2.31
C ILE A 106 -5.28 -11.53 -2.59
N THR A 107 -6.16 -11.44 -3.58
CA THR A 107 -6.90 -12.57 -4.14
C THR A 107 -6.36 -12.90 -5.53
N ASP A 108 -6.73 -14.04 -6.09
CA ASP A 108 -6.34 -14.42 -7.45
C ASP A 108 -6.88 -13.45 -8.52
N ASP A 109 -7.95 -12.72 -8.21
CA ASP A 109 -8.56 -11.70 -9.09
C ASP A 109 -7.93 -10.30 -8.94
N SER A 110 -6.96 -10.13 -8.03
CA SER A 110 -6.28 -8.84 -7.83
C SER A 110 -5.41 -8.48 -9.04
N PRO A 111 -5.18 -7.18 -9.32
CA PRO A 111 -4.26 -6.74 -10.36
C PRO A 111 -2.91 -7.46 -10.26
N ILE A 112 -2.35 -7.85 -11.41
CA ILE A 112 -1.10 -8.63 -11.45
C ILE A 112 0.05 -7.89 -10.74
N GLU A 113 0.08 -6.56 -10.83
CA GLU A 113 1.05 -5.69 -10.15
C GLU A 113 0.99 -5.83 -8.63
N ASP A 114 -0.22 -5.81 -8.05
CA ASP A 114 -0.44 -5.97 -6.61
C ASP A 114 0.01 -7.37 -6.15
N ARG A 115 -0.31 -8.40 -6.95
CA ARG A 115 0.11 -9.77 -6.68
C ARG A 115 1.63 -9.91 -6.72
N ILE A 116 2.30 -9.30 -7.70
CA ILE A 116 3.77 -9.29 -7.80
C ILE A 116 4.36 -8.59 -6.58
N ASN A 117 3.90 -7.38 -6.27
CA ASN A 117 4.38 -6.62 -5.11
C ASN A 117 4.23 -7.43 -3.81
N TYR A 118 3.11 -8.12 -3.64
CA TYR A 118 2.90 -8.99 -2.48
C TYR A 118 3.95 -10.10 -2.35
N VAL A 119 4.23 -10.81 -3.44
CA VAL A 119 5.26 -11.86 -3.43
C VAL A 119 6.64 -11.27 -3.19
N LEU A 120 6.95 -10.12 -3.83
CA LEU A 120 8.22 -9.44 -3.65
C LEU A 120 8.44 -9.03 -2.19
N PHE A 121 7.44 -8.46 -1.51
CA PHE A 121 7.60 -7.97 -0.14
C PHE A 121 7.52 -9.07 0.93
N ASN A 122 6.70 -10.11 0.75
CA ASN A 122 6.51 -11.14 1.78
C ASN A 122 7.42 -12.35 1.66
N GLU A 123 7.86 -12.68 0.45
CA GLU A 123 8.59 -13.92 0.19
C GLU A 123 10.02 -13.62 -0.28
N VAL A 124 10.18 -12.70 -1.22
CA VAL A 124 11.49 -12.42 -1.83
C VAL A 124 12.34 -11.49 -0.96
N ASN A 125 11.88 -10.27 -0.69
CA ASN A 125 12.64 -9.25 0.02
C ASN A 125 13.09 -9.66 1.43
N PRO A 126 12.33 -10.41 2.24
CA PRO A 126 12.83 -10.89 3.53
C PRO A 126 14.08 -11.76 3.38
N SER A 127 14.15 -12.54 2.29
CA SER A 127 15.29 -13.39 1.98
C SER A 127 16.47 -12.58 1.41
N LEU A 128 16.20 -11.57 0.57
CA LEU A 128 17.24 -10.67 0.05
C LEU A 128 17.84 -9.76 1.13
N ALA A 129 17.01 -9.29 2.06
CA ALA A 129 17.40 -8.40 3.14
C ALA A 129 18.42 -9.04 4.09
N ALA A 130 18.41 -10.37 4.22
CA ALA A 130 19.43 -11.12 4.97
C ALA A 130 20.86 -10.90 4.42
N HIS A 131 20.97 -10.50 3.16
CA HIS A 131 22.22 -10.17 2.47
C HIS A 131 22.31 -8.67 2.13
N GLY A 132 21.53 -7.82 2.81
CA GLY A 132 21.49 -6.38 2.59
C GLY A 132 20.91 -5.97 1.24
N GLY A 133 20.22 -6.88 0.54
CA GLY A 133 19.64 -6.66 -0.77
C GLY A 133 18.14 -6.40 -0.75
N GLN A 134 17.62 -5.85 -1.84
CA GLN A 134 16.18 -5.70 -2.07
C GLN A 134 15.86 -5.72 -3.56
N VAL A 135 14.59 -5.95 -3.88
CA VAL A 135 14.03 -5.83 -5.23
C VAL A 135 12.68 -5.12 -5.17
N SER A 136 12.40 -4.33 -6.21
CA SER A 136 11.15 -3.59 -6.37
C SER A 136 10.59 -3.76 -7.78
N LEU A 137 9.27 -3.77 -7.92
CA LEU A 137 8.59 -3.70 -9.21
C LEU A 137 8.62 -2.28 -9.74
N VAL A 138 8.94 -2.13 -11.02
CA VAL A 138 8.92 -0.85 -11.74
C VAL A 138 7.62 -0.72 -12.54
N GLU A 139 7.30 -1.75 -13.33
CA GLU A 139 6.08 -1.81 -14.13
C GLU A 139 5.82 -3.26 -14.60
N VAL A 140 4.61 -3.53 -15.08
CA VAL A 140 4.28 -4.76 -15.82
C VAL A 140 3.96 -4.40 -17.26
N THR A 141 4.67 -5.03 -18.19
CA THR A 141 4.46 -4.83 -19.63
C THR A 141 3.18 -5.51 -20.13
N GLU A 142 2.66 -5.07 -21.28
CA GLU A 142 1.50 -5.69 -21.94
C GLU A 142 1.69 -7.19 -22.21
N ASP A 143 2.92 -7.61 -22.49
CA ASP A 143 3.32 -9.01 -22.69
C ASP A 143 3.49 -9.81 -21.37
N LYS A 144 3.01 -9.27 -20.25
CA LYS A 144 3.08 -9.87 -18.90
C LYS A 144 4.51 -10.14 -18.39
N PHE A 145 5.48 -9.31 -18.74
CA PHE A 145 6.78 -9.27 -18.06
C PHE A 145 6.78 -8.26 -16.91
N ALA A 146 7.25 -8.69 -15.74
CA ALA A 146 7.55 -7.80 -14.63
C ALA A 146 8.93 -7.15 -14.81
N ILE A 147 8.98 -5.83 -14.85
CA ILE A 147 10.23 -5.07 -14.86
C ILE A 147 10.65 -4.82 -13.42
N LEU A 148 11.79 -5.39 -13.02
CA LEU A 148 12.29 -5.33 -11.66
C LEU A 148 13.54 -4.46 -11.57
N LYS A 149 13.69 -3.81 -10.41
CA LYS A 149 14.90 -3.08 -10.03
C LYS A 149 15.43 -3.62 -8.71
N PHE A 150 16.63 -4.17 -8.75
CA PHE A 150 17.39 -4.64 -7.60
C PHE A 150 18.18 -3.49 -6.97
N GLY A 151 18.41 -3.58 -5.67
CA GLY A 151 19.11 -2.56 -4.89
C GLY A 151 19.82 -3.15 -3.68
N GLY A 152 20.59 -2.30 -2.99
CA GLY A 152 21.42 -2.71 -1.87
C GLY A 152 22.49 -3.72 -2.29
N GLY A 153 22.75 -4.72 -1.45
CA GLY A 153 23.71 -5.79 -1.71
C GLY A 153 23.48 -6.56 -3.01
N CYS A 154 22.24 -6.57 -3.53
CA CYS A 154 21.90 -7.20 -4.81
C CYS A 154 22.37 -6.39 -6.03
N GLN A 155 22.66 -5.10 -5.88
CA GLN A 155 23.05 -4.24 -7.01
C GLN A 155 24.45 -4.58 -7.53
N GLY A 156 25.42 -4.87 -6.66
CA GLY A 156 26.83 -5.04 -7.06
C GLY A 156 27.39 -6.46 -7.02
N CYS A 157 26.54 -7.48 -6.85
CA CYS A 157 26.98 -8.86 -6.58
C CYS A 157 27.36 -9.62 -7.87
N GLY A 158 28.58 -9.38 -8.38
CA GLY A 158 29.06 -9.92 -9.66
C GLY A 158 29.22 -11.46 -9.79
N MET A 159 28.74 -12.27 -8.84
CA MET A 159 28.65 -13.74 -8.95
C MET A 159 27.21 -14.26 -8.91
N VAL A 160 26.20 -13.39 -8.79
CA VAL A 160 24.83 -13.77 -8.39
C VAL A 160 23.74 -13.27 -9.35
N ASP A 161 24.10 -12.50 -10.39
CA ASP A 161 23.14 -11.83 -11.28
C ASP A 161 22.16 -12.78 -11.98
N MET A 162 22.61 -13.97 -12.42
CA MET A 162 21.73 -14.93 -13.09
C MET A 162 20.89 -15.74 -12.09
N THR A 163 21.50 -16.26 -11.02
CA THR A 163 20.81 -17.17 -10.08
C THR A 163 19.80 -16.44 -9.20
N LEU A 164 20.06 -15.19 -8.85
CA LEU A 164 19.13 -14.38 -8.08
C LEU A 164 17.90 -14.03 -8.91
N LYS A 165 18.11 -13.51 -10.12
CA LYS A 165 17.03 -13.20 -11.05
C LYS A 165 16.19 -14.46 -11.31
N GLU A 166 16.83 -15.60 -11.58
CA GLU A 166 16.16 -16.88 -11.79
C GLU A 166 15.36 -17.32 -10.55
N GLY A 167 15.91 -17.12 -9.35
CA GLY A 167 15.21 -17.41 -8.09
C GLY A 167 13.96 -16.56 -7.93
N VAL A 168 14.07 -15.24 -8.12
CA VAL A 168 12.94 -14.30 -8.06
C VAL A 168 11.91 -14.61 -9.15
N GLU A 169 12.34 -14.86 -10.39
CA GLU A 169 11.47 -15.24 -11.50
C GLU A 169 10.70 -16.52 -11.19
N LYS A 170 11.40 -17.54 -10.66
CA LYS A 170 10.78 -18.82 -10.30
C LYS A 170 9.70 -18.62 -9.22
N THR A 171 10.02 -17.92 -8.13
CA THR A 171 9.04 -17.64 -7.06
C THR A 171 7.84 -16.87 -7.59
N LEU A 172 8.06 -15.84 -8.42
CA LEU A 172 6.97 -15.07 -9.01
C LEU A 172 6.10 -15.92 -9.94
N LYS A 173 6.67 -16.75 -10.80
CA LYS A 173 5.90 -17.62 -11.72
C LYS A 173 5.18 -18.75 -11.00
N GLU A 174 5.71 -19.26 -9.89
CA GLU A 174 5.03 -20.24 -9.04
C GLU A 174 3.76 -19.66 -8.40
N LYS A 175 3.79 -18.39 -7.99
CA LYS A 175 2.67 -17.70 -7.35
C LYS A 175 1.73 -17.01 -8.34
N ILE A 176 2.25 -16.63 -9.50
CA ILE A 176 1.56 -15.86 -10.54
C ILE A 176 1.83 -16.56 -11.88
N PRO A 177 1.13 -17.67 -12.18
CA PRO A 177 1.39 -18.49 -13.37
C PRO A 177 1.18 -17.77 -14.71
N GLU A 178 0.47 -16.64 -14.68
CA GLU A 178 0.24 -15.82 -15.87
C GLU A 178 1.42 -14.91 -16.25
N LEU A 179 2.43 -14.79 -15.39
CA LEU A 179 3.63 -14.00 -15.66
C LEU A 179 4.47 -14.69 -16.75
N ALA A 180 4.80 -13.98 -17.82
CA ALA A 180 5.68 -14.50 -18.88
C ALA A 180 7.12 -14.70 -18.36
N GLY A 181 7.60 -13.75 -17.55
CA GLY A 181 8.90 -13.77 -16.91
C GLY A 181 9.25 -12.44 -16.27
N VAL A 182 10.52 -12.27 -15.87
CA VAL A 182 11.01 -11.01 -15.30
C VAL A 182 12.13 -10.42 -16.15
N LYS A 183 12.18 -9.09 -16.21
CA LYS A 183 13.29 -8.33 -16.79
C LYS A 183 13.92 -7.48 -15.71
N ASP A 184 15.24 -7.39 -15.76
CA ASP A 184 16.03 -6.61 -14.81
C ASP A 184 16.55 -5.36 -15.53
N ILE A 185 16.37 -4.20 -14.92
CA ILE A 185 16.86 -2.91 -15.43
C ILE A 185 17.99 -2.33 -14.57
N THR A 186 18.52 -3.10 -13.62
CA THR A 186 19.55 -2.67 -12.68
C THR A 186 20.91 -2.64 -13.37
N ASP A 187 21.70 -1.59 -13.12
CA ASP A 187 23.10 -1.58 -13.52
C ASP A 187 23.95 -2.35 -12.51
N HIS A 188 24.23 -3.62 -12.83
CA HIS A 188 25.03 -4.50 -11.97
C HIS A 188 26.53 -4.23 -12.01
N THR A 189 26.98 -3.33 -12.89
CA THR A 189 28.39 -2.94 -12.93
C THR A 189 28.74 -1.95 -11.82
N ASP A 190 27.74 -1.27 -11.27
CA ASP A 190 27.89 -0.38 -10.12
C ASP A 190 27.98 -1.17 -8.80
N LYS A 191 29.20 -1.25 -8.26
CA LYS A 191 29.51 -1.93 -7.00
C LYS A 191 29.50 -1.00 -5.78
N SER A 192 29.05 0.24 -5.92
CA SER A 192 29.03 1.20 -4.80
C SER A 192 28.17 0.75 -3.61
N GLN A 193 27.18 -0.12 -3.87
CA GLN A 193 26.27 -0.69 -2.86
C GLN A 193 26.50 -2.19 -2.61
N ALA A 194 27.59 -2.78 -3.12
CA ALA A 194 27.88 -4.20 -2.95
C ALA A 194 28.14 -4.54 -1.47
N TYR A 195 27.52 -5.63 -1.00
CA TYR A 195 27.75 -6.17 0.35
C TYR A 195 29.09 -6.92 0.39
N TYR A 196 29.95 -6.64 1.37
CA TYR A 196 31.28 -7.26 1.57
C TYR A 196 31.28 -8.26 2.73
#